data_AF-A0AAN5I9U6-F1
#
_entry.id   AF-A0AAN5I9U6-F1
#
_cell.length_a   1.000
_cell.length_b   1.000
_cell.length_c   1.000
_cell.angle_alpha   90.00
_cell.angle_beta   90.00
_cell.angle_gamma   90.00
#
_symmetry.space_group_name_H-M   'P 1'
#
loop_
_entity.id
_entity.type
_entity.pdbx_description
1 polymer ?
#
loop_
_entity_poly.entity_id
_entity_poly.type
_entity_poly.pdbx_seq_one_letter_code
_entity_poly.pdbx_strand_id
1 'polypeptide(L)'
;LELEVAQIMGDPAGTLLALAGVLRSLSLRQESAEEDVSPRYLMGLDSYELAPLILEMFGEKLDRLSISNYCYRQYLNRASADELRERLPHLGKKLWFEADCTYIEEDSLTTVNDHVIQVSSGERNWNGKISVKHSSYL
;
A
#
# COMPACT_ATOMS: atom_id res chain seq x y z
N LEU A 1 10.69 -7.07 7.61
CA LEU A 1 10.01 -7.32 8.90
C LEU A 1 8.53 -7.45 8.61
N GLU A 2 7.86 -8.46 9.15
CA GLU A 2 6.40 -8.61 9.05
C GLU A 2 5.80 -8.16 10.37
N LEU A 3 4.85 -7.23 10.33
CA LEU A 3 4.13 -6.73 11.49
C LEU A 3 2.66 -7.09 11.35
N GLU A 4 2.15 -7.83 12.32
CA GLU A 4 0.73 -8.11 12.47
C GLU A 4 0.07 -6.96 13.24
N VAL A 5 -0.93 -6.34 12.62
CA VAL A 5 -1.53 -5.10 13.13
C VAL A 5 -2.71 -5.43 14.03
N ALA A 6 -2.44 -5.87 15.27
CA ALA A 6 -3.50 -6.15 16.25
C ALA A 6 -4.08 -4.87 16.89
N GLN A 7 -3.30 -3.80 17.01
CA GLN A 7 -3.69 -2.41 17.29
C GLN A 7 -2.38 -1.68 17.61
N ILE A 8 -1.89 -0.80 16.73
CA ILE A 8 -0.83 0.14 17.13
C ILE A 8 -1.51 1.17 18.05
N MET A 9 -1.35 1.02 19.35
CA MET A 9 -1.76 2.07 20.31
C MET A 9 -0.84 3.28 20.14
N GLY A 10 -1.37 4.41 19.66
CA GLY A 10 -0.61 5.67 19.54
C GLY A 10 -0.85 6.40 18.23
N ASP A 11 0.22 6.98 17.67
CA ASP A 11 0.28 7.64 16.36
C ASP A 11 0.73 6.63 15.28
N PRO A 12 -0.19 6.09 14.46
CA PRO A 12 0.15 5.08 13.46
C PRO A 12 1.04 5.64 12.35
N ALA A 13 0.80 6.88 11.90
CA ALA A 13 1.59 7.51 10.85
C ALA A 13 3.03 7.73 11.31
N GLY A 14 3.22 8.31 12.50
CA GLY A 14 4.54 8.50 13.09
C GLY A 14 5.28 7.18 13.31
N THR A 15 4.57 6.12 13.71
CA THR A 15 5.16 4.79 13.87
C THR A 15 5.62 4.21 12.53
N LEU A 16 4.80 4.29 11.49
CA LEU A 16 5.12 3.80 10.15
C LEU A 16 6.31 4.55 9.54
N LEU A 17 6.37 5.86 9.72
CA LEU A 17 7.50 6.69 9.29
C LEU A 17 8.79 6.33 10.04
N ALA A 18 8.72 6.19 11.36
CA ALA A 18 9.87 5.78 12.16
C ALA A 18 10.43 4.42 11.70
N LEU A 19 9.55 3.46 11.37
CA LEU A 19 9.95 2.17 10.80
C LEU A 19 10.58 2.34 9.41
N ALA A 20 9.99 3.16 8.53
CA ALA A 20 10.52 3.44 7.19
C ALA A 20 11.90 4.14 7.21
N GLY A 21 12.18 4.92 8.26
CA GLY A 21 13.49 5.55 8.48
C GLY A 21 14.62 4.57 8.84
N VAL A 22 14.30 3.34 9.22
CA VAL A 22 15.27 2.33 9.68
C VAL A 22 15.26 1.08 8.80
N LEU A 23 14.10 0.64 8.35
CA LEU A 23 13.92 -0.60 7.60
C LEU A 23 13.98 -0.36 6.08
N ARG A 24 14.56 -1.30 5.35
CA ARG A 24 14.48 -1.34 3.88
C ARG A 24 13.25 -2.07 3.35
N SER A 25 12.63 -2.92 4.18
CA SER A 25 11.50 -3.75 3.76
C SER A 25 10.51 -3.92 4.91
N LEU A 26 9.25 -3.57 4.63
CA LEU A 26 8.14 -3.64 5.56
C LEU A 26 6.96 -4.38 4.91
N SER A 27 6.37 -5.31 5.65
CA SER A 27 5.14 -5.99 5.28
C SER A 27 4.11 -5.77 6.37
N LEU A 28 2.95 -5.23 5.99
CA LEU A 28 1.81 -4.96 6.87
C LEU A 28 0.69 -5.92 6.51
N ARG A 29 0.21 -6.68 7.50
CA ARG A 29 -0.96 -7.53 7.35
C ARG A 29 -1.99 -7.17 8.40
N GLN A 30 -3.21 -6.89 7.96
CA GLN A 30 -4.34 -6.67 8.83
C GLN A 30 -5.34 -7.81 8.65
N GLU A 31 -5.58 -8.55 9.73
CA GLU A 31 -6.50 -9.69 9.76
C GLU A 31 -7.90 -9.26 10.25
N SER A 32 -8.92 -10.07 9.92
CA SER A 32 -10.30 -9.81 10.34
C SER A 32 -10.43 -9.98 11.86
N ALA A 33 -10.80 -8.92 12.58
CA ALA A 33 -11.27 -9.11 13.96
C ALA A 33 -12.75 -9.50 13.91
N GLU A 34 -13.13 -10.56 14.62
CA GLU A 34 -14.42 -11.27 14.49
C GLU A 34 -15.68 -10.41 14.74
N GLU A 35 -15.59 -9.18 15.27
CA GLU A 35 -16.78 -8.50 15.84
C GLU A 35 -17.17 -7.09 15.34
N ASP A 36 -16.42 -6.40 14.48
CA ASP A 36 -16.69 -4.97 14.21
C ASP A 36 -16.93 -4.59 12.72
N VAL A 37 -18.15 -4.22 12.35
CA VAL A 37 -18.54 -3.96 10.93
C VAL A 37 -18.25 -2.51 10.49
N SER A 38 -17.53 -1.72 11.30
CA SER A 38 -17.18 -0.32 11.00
C SER A 38 -16.11 -0.23 9.89
N PRO A 39 -15.98 0.87 9.11
CA PRO A 39 -15.08 0.93 7.97
C PRO A 39 -13.62 0.98 8.47
N ARG A 40 -12.93 -0.16 8.48
CA ARG A 40 -11.62 -0.27 9.15
C ARG A 40 -10.45 0.01 8.20
N TYR A 41 -10.20 1.30 8.08
CA TYR A 41 -8.92 1.96 7.84
C TYR A 41 -7.68 1.18 8.36
N LEU A 42 -6.55 1.23 7.62
CA LEU A 42 -5.28 0.62 8.07
C LEU A 42 -4.79 1.36 9.31
N MET A 43 -4.86 0.71 10.48
CA MET A 43 -4.53 1.35 11.77
C MET A 43 -5.37 2.61 12.08
N GLY A 44 -6.57 2.74 11.52
CA GLY A 44 -7.38 3.96 11.67
C GLY A 44 -7.07 5.08 10.68
N LEU A 45 -6.08 4.91 9.79
CA LEU A 45 -5.76 5.86 8.71
C LEU A 45 -6.63 5.64 7.47
N ASP A 46 -7.26 6.70 6.99
CA ASP A 46 -8.07 6.63 5.79
C ASP A 46 -7.24 6.62 4.50
N SER A 47 -7.91 6.36 3.39
CA SER A 47 -7.25 6.29 2.07
C SER A 47 -6.55 7.59 1.67
N TYR A 48 -7.10 8.75 2.06
CA TYR A 48 -6.54 10.05 1.71
C TYR A 48 -5.28 10.36 2.54
N GLU A 49 -5.19 9.83 3.75
CA GLU A 49 -4.00 9.90 4.58
C GLU A 49 -2.93 8.89 4.15
N LEU A 50 -3.33 7.72 3.66
CA LEU A 50 -2.40 6.62 3.33
C LEU A 50 -1.53 6.89 2.10
N ALA A 51 -2.06 7.45 1.01
CA ALA A 51 -1.26 7.72 -0.18
C ALA A 51 -0.08 8.68 0.09
N PRO A 52 -0.27 9.88 0.67
CA PRO A 52 0.84 10.77 1.00
C PRO A 52 1.80 10.14 2.01
N LEU A 53 1.30 9.39 3.01
CA LEU A 53 2.14 8.68 3.98
C LEU A 53 3.04 7.63 3.30
N ILE A 54 2.50 6.81 2.39
CA ILE A 54 3.28 5.81 1.65
C ILE A 54 4.38 6.47 0.82
N LEU A 55 4.08 7.60 0.18
CA LEU A 55 5.08 8.37 -0.58
C LEU A 55 6.20 8.89 0.33
N GLU A 56 5.83 9.39 1.52
CA GLU A 56 6.80 9.84 2.53
C GLU A 56 7.67 8.68 3.03
N MET A 57 7.07 7.52 3.32
CA MET A 57 7.80 6.30 3.71
C MET A 57 8.85 5.87 2.66
N PHE A 58 8.53 5.97 1.37
CA PHE A 58 9.50 5.69 0.31
C PHE A 58 10.56 6.78 0.14
N GLY A 59 10.27 8.03 0.55
CA GLY A 59 11.25 9.11 0.65
C GLY A 59 12.35 8.85 1.69
N GLU A 60 12.06 7.99 2.67
CA GLU A 60 13.01 7.52 3.67
C GLU A 60 13.90 6.36 3.14
N LYS A 61 14.31 5.44 4.04
CA LYS A 61 15.18 4.30 3.71
C LYS A 61 14.41 3.09 3.16
N LEU A 62 13.08 3.15 3.12
CA LEU A 62 12.26 2.03 2.69
C LEU A 62 12.40 1.79 1.18
N ASP A 63 12.76 0.57 0.80
CA ASP A 63 12.86 0.13 -0.59
C ASP A 63 11.69 -0.80 -0.97
N ARG A 64 11.07 -1.47 0.02
CA ARG A 64 9.96 -2.40 -0.21
C ARG A 64 8.83 -2.22 0.80
N LEU A 65 7.60 -2.15 0.30
CA LEU A 65 6.39 -2.13 1.11
C LEU A 65 5.35 -3.09 0.52
N SER A 66 4.84 -4.00 1.35
CA SER A 66 3.67 -4.81 1.05
C SER A 66 2.57 -4.51 2.06
N ILE A 67 1.34 -4.28 1.59
CA ILE A 67 0.17 -4.11 2.44
C ILE A 67 -0.88 -5.13 2.00
N SER A 68 -1.22 -6.06 2.89
CA SER A 68 -2.35 -6.96 2.69
C SER A 68 -3.45 -6.63 3.69
N ASN A 69 -4.62 -6.32 3.14
CA ASN A 69 -5.78 -5.90 3.90
C ASN A 69 -7.05 -6.56 3.33
N TYR A 70 -6.94 -7.87 3.09
CA TYR A 70 -7.91 -8.67 2.36
C TYR A 70 -9.35 -8.51 2.84
N CYS A 71 -9.55 -8.43 4.16
CA CYS A 71 -10.88 -8.41 4.77
C CYS A 71 -11.53 -7.01 4.77
N TYR A 72 -10.78 -5.95 4.48
CA TYR A 72 -11.25 -4.58 4.62
C TYR A 72 -11.27 -3.87 3.27
N ARG A 73 -12.49 -3.64 2.79
CA ARG A 73 -12.75 -2.96 1.52
C ARG A 73 -12.50 -1.46 1.73
N GLN A 74 -11.99 -0.78 0.69
CA GLN A 74 -11.83 0.67 0.58
C GLN A 74 -10.67 1.34 1.34
N TYR A 75 -9.79 0.61 2.03
CA TYR A 75 -8.66 1.28 2.72
C TYR A 75 -7.72 2.03 1.75
N LEU A 76 -7.55 1.54 0.53
CA LEU A 76 -6.95 2.27 -0.58
C LEU A 76 -7.98 2.43 -1.69
N ASN A 77 -8.59 3.62 -1.75
CA ASN A 77 -9.58 3.95 -2.77
C ASN A 77 -8.90 4.19 -4.13
N ARG A 78 -9.70 4.33 -5.18
CA ARG A 78 -9.21 4.55 -6.55
C ARG A 78 -8.32 5.79 -6.66
N ALA A 79 -8.71 6.93 -6.11
CA ALA A 79 -7.95 8.18 -6.22
C ALA A 79 -6.57 8.06 -5.55
N SER A 80 -6.50 7.46 -4.36
CA SER A 80 -5.25 7.19 -3.65
C SER A 80 -4.37 6.20 -4.41
N ALA A 81 -4.96 5.15 -5.01
CA ALA A 81 -4.23 4.20 -5.84
C ALA A 81 -3.68 4.84 -7.13
N ASP A 82 -4.47 5.69 -7.80
CA ASP A 82 -4.08 6.46 -8.97
C ASP A 82 -2.93 7.42 -8.62
N GLU A 83 -2.99 8.10 -7.48
CA GLU A 83 -1.90 8.98 -7.02
C GLU A 83 -0.60 8.19 -6.80
N LEU A 84 -0.66 7.05 -6.10
CA LEU A 84 0.51 6.21 -5.86
C LEU A 84 1.09 5.68 -7.18
N ARG A 85 0.23 5.26 -8.10
CA ARG A 85 0.61 4.82 -9.44
C ARG A 85 1.41 5.89 -10.19
N GLU A 86 0.94 7.13 -10.12
CA GLU A 86 1.55 8.25 -10.83
C GLU A 86 2.84 8.71 -10.16
N ARG A 87 2.90 8.74 -8.84
CA ARG A 87 4.00 9.39 -8.09
C ARG A 87 5.16 8.46 -7.74
N LEU A 88 4.90 7.19 -7.41
CA LEU A 88 5.97 6.25 -7.00
C LEU A 88 7.09 6.08 -8.05
N PRO A 89 6.80 5.92 -9.37
CA PRO A 89 7.84 5.80 -10.39
C PRO A 89 8.75 7.03 -10.53
N HIS A 90 8.34 8.18 -9.99
CA HIS A 90 9.06 9.45 -10.10
C HIS A 90 9.91 9.78 -8.87
N LEU A 91 9.95 8.92 -7.84
CA LEU A 91 10.75 9.14 -6.63
C LEU A 91 12.27 9.00 -6.85
N GLY A 92 12.72 8.65 -8.06
CA GLY A 92 14.14 8.59 -8.41
C GLY A 92 14.92 7.46 -7.70
N LYS A 93 14.23 6.46 -7.14
CA LYS A 93 14.84 5.31 -6.48
C LYS A 93 14.21 3.99 -6.95
N LYS A 94 14.93 2.90 -6.77
CA LYS A 94 14.42 1.54 -7.02
C LYS A 94 13.51 1.12 -5.88
N LEU A 95 12.23 0.93 -6.13
CA LEU A 95 11.28 0.50 -5.12
C LEU A 95 10.46 -0.73 -5.53
N TRP A 96 9.86 -1.37 -4.54
CA TRP A 96 8.87 -2.43 -4.69
C TRP A 96 7.68 -2.08 -3.80
N PHE A 97 6.53 -1.86 -4.41
CA PHE A 97 5.29 -1.56 -3.72
C PHE A 97 4.20 -2.51 -4.18
N GLU A 98 3.42 -3.02 -3.23
CA GLU A 98 2.23 -3.81 -3.49
C GLU A 98 1.19 -3.59 -2.40
N ALA A 99 -0.06 -3.35 -2.81
CA ALA A 99 -1.16 -3.11 -1.88
C ALA A 99 -2.48 -3.64 -2.46
N ASP A 100 -3.29 -4.27 -1.61
CA ASP A 100 -4.70 -4.53 -1.95
C ASP A 100 -5.43 -3.18 -2.13
N CYS A 101 -6.43 -3.05 -3.00
CA CYS A 101 -7.13 -1.78 -3.21
C CYS A 101 -8.56 -1.98 -3.73
N THR A 102 -9.42 -0.98 -3.58
CA THR A 102 -10.73 -0.99 -4.21
C THR A 102 -10.62 -0.33 -5.57
N TYR A 103 -10.23 -1.13 -6.56
CA TYR A 103 -10.03 -0.70 -7.93
C TYR A 103 -11.01 -1.42 -8.85
N ILE A 104 -11.76 -0.64 -9.63
CA ILE A 104 -12.89 -1.09 -10.46
C ILE A 104 -12.57 -0.86 -11.94
N GLU A 105 -11.32 -1.07 -12.36
CA GLU A 105 -10.97 -1.08 -13.79
C GLU A 105 -10.46 -2.45 -14.20
N GLU A 106 -10.36 -2.66 -15.51
CA GLU A 106 -9.74 -3.82 -16.11
C GLU A 106 -8.25 -3.91 -15.74
N ASP A 107 -7.75 -5.14 -15.74
CA ASP A 107 -6.34 -5.41 -15.51
C ASP A 107 -5.48 -4.60 -16.49
N SER A 108 -4.47 -3.92 -15.96
CA SER A 108 -3.56 -3.11 -16.76
C SER A 108 -2.11 -3.33 -16.34
N LEU A 109 -1.23 -3.23 -17.32
CA LEU A 109 0.21 -3.35 -17.16
C LEU A 109 0.88 -2.27 -18.00
N THR A 110 1.70 -1.45 -17.36
CA THR A 110 2.47 -0.40 -18.04
C THR A 110 3.84 -0.24 -17.39
N THR A 111 4.75 0.46 -18.07
CA THR A 111 6.10 0.73 -17.56
C THR A 111 6.38 2.22 -17.61
N VAL A 112 6.83 2.78 -16.47
CA VAL A 112 7.20 4.20 -16.33
C VAL A 112 8.50 4.28 -15.53
N ASN A 113 9.52 4.98 -16.05
CA ASN A 113 10.82 5.18 -15.40
C ASN A 113 11.42 3.88 -14.82
N ASP A 114 11.49 2.82 -15.63
CA ASP A 114 11.97 1.49 -15.24
C ASP A 114 11.15 0.80 -14.13
N HIS A 115 9.95 1.29 -13.82
CA HIS A 115 9.00 0.63 -12.91
C HIS A 115 7.85 0.02 -13.71
N VAL A 116 7.64 -1.27 -13.51
CA VAL A 116 6.44 -1.95 -13.99
C VAL A 116 5.32 -1.68 -13.00
N ILE A 117 4.25 -1.12 -13.53
CA ILE A 117 3.03 -0.81 -12.84
C ILE A 117 2.00 -1.84 -13.27
N GLN A 118 1.46 -2.58 -12.31
CA GLN A 118 0.40 -3.53 -12.55
C GLN A 118 -0.80 -3.19 -11.69
N VAL A 119 -1.97 -3.14 -12.30
CA VAL A 119 -3.24 -3.06 -11.61
C VAL A 119 -4.05 -4.29 -11.99
N SER A 120 -4.54 -5.02 -11.00
CA SER A 120 -5.39 -6.18 -11.20
C SER A 120 -6.73 -5.97 -10.51
N SER A 121 -7.79 -6.22 -11.24
CA SER A 121 -9.16 -6.28 -10.73
C SER A 121 -9.34 -7.47 -9.78
N GLY A 122 -10.17 -7.32 -8.76
CA GLY A 122 -10.58 -8.42 -7.90
C GLY A 122 -11.79 -9.15 -8.49
N GLU A 123 -11.86 -10.48 -8.36
CA GLU A 123 -13.02 -11.25 -8.83
C GLU A 123 -14.25 -10.98 -7.93
N ARG A 124 -15.35 -10.46 -8.51
CA ARG A 124 -16.77 -10.45 -8.05
C ARG A 124 -17.10 -9.96 -6.62
N ASN A 125 -16.17 -9.86 -5.68
CA ASN A 125 -16.30 -9.48 -4.26
C ASN A 125 -14.94 -9.25 -3.56
N TRP A 126 -13.83 -9.36 -4.30
CA TRP A 126 -12.47 -9.34 -3.79
C TRP A 126 -11.83 -7.97 -4.04
N ASN A 127 -10.89 -7.57 -3.19
CA ASN A 127 -10.10 -6.37 -3.44
C ASN A 127 -9.26 -6.58 -4.72
N GLY A 128 -9.14 -5.54 -5.53
CA GLY A 128 -8.10 -5.46 -6.54
C GLY A 128 -6.74 -5.31 -5.89
N LYS A 129 -5.70 -5.18 -6.71
CA LYS A 129 -4.34 -4.96 -6.25
C LYS A 129 -3.64 -4.00 -7.16
N ILE A 130 -2.86 -3.10 -6.57
CA ILE A 130 -1.91 -2.25 -7.26
C ILE A 130 -0.50 -2.67 -6.89
N SER A 131 0.38 -2.69 -7.89
CA SER A 131 1.80 -2.84 -7.64
C SER A 131 2.64 -1.92 -8.52
N VAL A 132 3.74 -1.44 -7.95
CA VAL A 132 4.75 -0.63 -8.63
C VAL A 132 6.10 -1.22 -8.27
N LYS A 133 6.77 -1.86 -9.25
CA LYS A 133 7.98 -2.63 -9.02
C LYS A 133 9.05 -2.17 -10.00
N HIS A 134 10.19 -1.72 -9.50
CA HIS A 134 11.35 -1.47 -10.35
C HIS A 134 11.71 -2.76 -11.11
N SER A 135 12.05 -2.65 -12.39
CA SER A 135 12.28 -3.75 -13.33
C SER A 135 13.30 -4.78 -12.82
N SER A 136 14.30 -4.33 -12.06
CA SER A 136 15.29 -5.20 -11.43
C SER A 136 14.77 -6.08 -10.28
N TYR A 137 13.51 -5.92 -9.87
CA TYR A 137 12.86 -6.74 -8.85
C TYR A 137 11.86 -7.75 -9.43
N LEU A 138 11.75 -7.82 -10.75
CA LEU A 138 10.98 -8.81 -11.51
C LEU A 138 11.89 -9.96 -11.94
#